data_AF-B1BRV6-F1
#
_entry.id   AF-B1BRV6-F1
#
_cell.length_a   1.000
_cell.length_b   1.000
_cell.length_c   1.000
_cell.angle_alpha   90.00
_cell.angle_beta   90.00
_cell.angle_gamma   90.00
#
_symmetry.space_group_name_H-M   'P 1'
#
loop_
_entity.id
_entity.type
_entity.pdbx_description
1 polymer ?
#
loop_
_entity_poly.entity_id
_entity_poly.type
_entity_poly.pdbx_seq_one_letter_code
_entity_poly.pdbx_strand_id
1 'polypeptide(L)'
;MKKLYIATINILLCTFILLIQLSLVYKNRLDPFEREGVLRNIEYLTSDELEGRLCGNEGNYLAQEFIENSFIKSNIKKLNSSYLQDFNVKAPILVEGEPYLKVYDKNNKLVSSYKYGVDFKEAFINFRVNHITFDNTNEFKVLPTIMKGTSSSNNSIVFLSSPVDSFNFRSSFIEDTPCDLYVVVAPNLIEELETYLNKGYKIDCFIPYEVKEKVVNNVTGIIKGKNPFLPPLVLTAHFDHMGKGISGEIYRGALDNASGASFLLELSSFLASLPQPSRDIIIVSLNAEEFGLLGSKNFAKENKDLLKNATVINFDMIGSDKDIPLTFMAGEDTCFHSNLLDRLCEICNEKNITNIIENKDSSDHASFIKEGFDAITINDGDVTRIHTPEDKIEYISPTAIDRSFSVVWSEIFDSAYSSSGLFLLDSKVLILLILSALVCLILKLRS
;
A
#
# COMPACT_ATOMS: atom_id res chain seq x y z
N MET A 1 17.53 -43.61 -48.30
CA MET A 1 17.29 -42.14 -48.23
C MET A 1 15.81 -41.80 -47.99
N LYS A 2 14.86 -42.24 -48.81
CA LYS A 2 13.42 -41.92 -48.66
C LYS A 2 12.80 -42.28 -47.29
N LYS A 3 13.11 -43.47 -46.74
CA LYS A 3 12.66 -43.88 -45.40
C LYS A 3 13.20 -42.99 -44.28
N LEU A 4 14.47 -42.57 -44.37
CA LEU A 4 15.09 -41.68 -43.40
C LEU A 4 14.47 -40.28 -43.46
N TYR A 5 14.23 -39.77 -44.67
CA TYR A 5 13.56 -38.48 -44.89
C TYR A 5 12.14 -38.44 -44.29
N ILE A 6 11.33 -39.47 -44.54
CA ILE A 6 9.97 -39.59 -43.96
C ILE A 6 10.04 -39.72 -42.43
N ALA A 7 11.01 -40.48 -41.89
CA ALA A 7 11.21 -40.61 -40.46
C ALA A 7 11.53 -39.26 -39.80
N THR A 8 12.43 -38.46 -40.40
CA THR A 8 12.76 -37.11 -39.91
C THR A 8 11.54 -36.18 -39.92
N ILE A 9 10.76 -36.16 -41.00
CA ILE A 9 9.53 -35.35 -41.07
C ILE A 9 8.53 -35.77 -39.99
N ASN A 10 8.36 -37.08 -39.75
CA ASN A 10 7.48 -37.57 -38.70
C ASN A 10 7.94 -37.12 -37.31
N ILE A 11 9.24 -37.16 -37.02
CA ILE A 11 9.80 -36.70 -35.74
C ILE A 11 9.54 -35.19 -35.56
N LEU A 12 9.81 -34.38 -36.58
CA LEU A 12 9.56 -32.93 -36.54
C LEU A 12 8.07 -32.62 -36.36
N LEU A 13 7.20 -33.30 -37.12
CA LEU A 13 5.75 -33.13 -37.01
C LEU A 13 5.24 -33.49 -35.60
N CYS A 14 5.68 -34.63 -35.05
CA CYS A 14 5.32 -35.02 -33.68
C CYS A 14 5.83 -34.00 -32.65
N THR A 15 7.03 -33.47 -32.85
CA THR A 15 7.62 -32.44 -31.97
C THR A 15 6.80 -31.15 -32.01
N PHE A 16 6.43 -30.64 -33.18
CA PHE A 16 5.59 -29.45 -33.28
C PHE A 16 4.19 -29.67 -32.68
N ILE A 17 3.56 -30.82 -32.93
CA ILE A 17 2.26 -31.15 -32.32
C ILE A 17 2.37 -31.15 -30.79
N LEU A 18 3.42 -31.76 -30.23
CA LEU A 18 3.66 -31.75 -28.79
C LEU A 18 3.84 -30.33 -28.25
N LEU A 19 4.63 -29.49 -28.92
CA LEU A 19 4.85 -28.09 -28.50
C LEU A 19 3.56 -27.26 -28.60
N ILE A 20 2.72 -27.47 -29.60
CA ILE A 20 1.40 -26.84 -29.72
C ILE A 20 0.50 -27.26 -28.56
N GLN A 21 0.43 -28.57 -28.26
CA GLN A 21 -0.35 -29.08 -27.13
C GLN A 21 0.13 -28.50 -25.81
N LEU A 22 1.45 -28.46 -25.57
CA LEU A 22 2.02 -27.83 -24.38
C LEU A 22 1.68 -26.35 -24.31
N SER A 23 1.83 -25.60 -25.41
CA SER A 23 1.47 -24.18 -25.48
C SER A 23 -0.01 -23.94 -25.16
N LEU A 24 -0.92 -24.74 -25.72
CA LEU A 24 -2.35 -24.64 -25.42
C LEU A 24 -2.66 -24.99 -23.95
N VAL A 25 -2.02 -26.02 -23.39
CA VAL A 25 -2.18 -26.38 -21.98
C VAL A 25 -1.70 -25.26 -21.06
N TYR A 26 -0.53 -24.67 -21.35
CA TYR A 26 -0.02 -23.53 -20.57
C TYR A 26 -0.94 -22.32 -20.67
N LYS A 27 -1.42 -21.98 -21.87
CA LYS A 27 -2.36 -20.85 -22.05
C LYS A 27 -3.69 -21.07 -21.35
N ASN A 28 -4.23 -22.28 -21.37
CA ASN A 28 -5.49 -22.59 -20.69
C ASN A 28 -5.37 -22.59 -19.15
N ARG A 29 -4.15 -22.63 -18.61
CA ARG A 29 -3.86 -22.54 -17.17
C ARG A 29 -3.43 -21.16 -16.71
N LEU A 30 -3.18 -20.25 -17.65
CA LEU A 30 -2.76 -18.88 -17.36
C LEU A 30 -3.96 -18.10 -16.82
N ASP A 31 -3.74 -17.42 -15.71
CA ASP A 31 -4.65 -16.42 -15.16
C ASP A 31 -4.07 -15.06 -15.55
N PRO A 32 -4.53 -14.41 -16.63
CA PRO A 32 -3.92 -13.16 -17.11
C PRO A 32 -4.10 -12.06 -16.06
N PHE A 33 -3.15 -11.12 -16.00
CA PHE A 33 -3.38 -9.90 -15.23
C PHE A 33 -4.56 -9.13 -15.81
N GLU A 34 -5.60 -8.92 -15.00
CA GLU A 34 -6.81 -8.19 -15.39
C GLU A 34 -6.98 -6.94 -14.53
N ARG A 35 -6.95 -5.76 -15.17
CA ARG A 35 -7.30 -4.50 -14.50
C ARG A 35 -8.68 -4.54 -13.82
N GLU A 36 -9.62 -5.29 -14.38
CA GLU A 36 -10.97 -5.45 -13.82
C GLU A 36 -10.92 -6.25 -12.51
N GLY A 37 -9.97 -7.17 -12.36
CA GLY A 37 -9.68 -7.82 -11.07
C GLY A 37 -9.21 -6.80 -10.04
N VAL A 38 -8.31 -5.90 -10.44
CA VAL A 38 -7.83 -4.82 -9.56
C VAL A 38 -9.00 -3.95 -9.10
N LEU A 39 -9.87 -3.51 -10.01
CA LEU A 39 -11.04 -2.69 -9.68
C LEU A 39 -12.04 -3.42 -8.76
N ARG A 40 -12.30 -4.71 -8.98
CA ARG A 40 -13.16 -5.52 -8.09
C ARG A 40 -12.58 -5.63 -6.68
N ASN A 41 -11.27 -5.79 -6.57
CA ASN A 41 -10.60 -5.86 -5.28
C ASN A 41 -10.63 -4.50 -4.56
N ILE A 42 -10.45 -3.38 -5.29
CA ILE A 42 -10.60 -2.02 -4.74
C ILE A 42 -12.04 -1.82 -4.25
N GLU A 43 -13.04 -2.24 -5.03
CA GLU A 43 -14.45 -2.11 -4.65
C GLU A 43 -14.75 -2.81 -3.31
N TYR A 44 -14.26 -4.05 -3.14
CA TYR A 44 -14.38 -4.73 -1.86
C TYR A 44 -13.61 -4.01 -0.76
N LEU A 45 -12.32 -3.71 -0.96
CA LEU A 45 -11.47 -3.12 0.06
C LEU A 45 -11.97 -1.74 0.53
N THR A 46 -12.64 -0.99 -0.35
CA THR A 46 -13.18 0.34 -0.08
C THR A 46 -14.64 0.34 0.38
N SER A 47 -15.26 -0.83 0.56
CA SER A 47 -16.66 -0.95 0.97
C SER A 47 -16.93 -0.46 2.40
N ASP A 48 -18.20 -0.19 2.71
CA ASP A 48 -18.63 0.24 4.05
C ASP A 48 -18.32 -0.80 5.13
N GLU A 49 -18.33 -2.08 4.77
CA GLU A 49 -18.04 -3.21 5.67
C GLU A 49 -16.61 -3.14 6.24
N LEU A 50 -15.65 -2.63 5.47
CA LEU A 50 -14.26 -2.54 5.92
C LEU A 50 -13.96 -1.26 6.70
N GLU A 51 -14.92 -0.34 6.84
CA GLU A 51 -14.83 0.86 7.67
C GLU A 51 -13.49 1.64 7.54
N GLY A 52 -12.89 1.66 6.35
CA GLY A 52 -11.61 2.35 6.09
C GLY A 52 -10.36 1.66 6.62
N ARG A 53 -10.44 0.37 6.99
CA ARG A 53 -9.30 -0.54 7.24
C ARG A 53 -8.28 -0.06 8.28
N LEU A 54 -8.72 0.70 9.29
CA LEU A 54 -7.82 1.17 10.36
C LEU A 54 -7.15 0.01 11.08
N CYS A 55 -5.83 0.07 11.17
CA CYS A 55 -5.02 -0.98 11.77
C CYS A 55 -5.56 -1.41 13.16
N GLY A 56 -5.79 -2.72 13.31
CA GLY A 56 -6.29 -3.32 14.55
C GLY A 56 -7.81 -3.22 14.78
N ASN A 57 -8.58 -2.63 13.86
CA ASN A 57 -10.05 -2.65 13.91
C ASN A 57 -10.64 -3.79 13.05
N GLU A 58 -11.94 -4.04 13.20
CA GLU A 58 -12.66 -5.14 12.53
C GLU A 58 -12.46 -5.14 11.01
N GLY A 59 -12.67 -4.00 10.36
CA GLY A 59 -12.48 -3.88 8.92
C GLY A 59 -11.05 -4.13 8.42
N ASN A 60 -10.03 -3.93 9.26
CA ASN A 60 -8.65 -4.29 8.94
C ASN A 60 -8.43 -5.81 9.00
N TYR A 61 -9.05 -6.51 9.96
CA TYR A 61 -9.03 -7.98 9.99
C TYR A 61 -9.79 -8.60 8.82
N LEU A 62 -10.90 -7.98 8.39
CA LEU A 62 -11.63 -8.41 7.18
C LEU A 62 -10.76 -8.23 5.91
N ALA A 63 -10.03 -7.11 5.79
CA ALA A 63 -9.06 -6.92 4.72
C ALA A 63 -7.98 -8.01 4.72
N GLN A 64 -7.43 -8.33 5.90
CA GLN A 64 -6.43 -9.37 6.08
C GLN A 64 -6.96 -10.74 5.63
N GLU A 65 -8.16 -11.13 6.06
CA GLU A 65 -8.80 -12.39 5.66
C GLU A 65 -9.04 -12.46 4.14
N PHE A 66 -9.49 -11.37 3.54
CA PHE A 66 -9.68 -11.27 2.10
C PHE A 66 -8.38 -11.50 1.32
N ILE A 67 -7.28 -10.90 1.77
CA ILE A 67 -5.94 -11.06 1.18
C ILE A 67 -5.45 -12.51 1.35
N GLU A 68 -5.58 -13.09 2.55
CA GLU A 68 -5.20 -14.48 2.81
C GLU A 68 -5.97 -15.44 1.90
N ASN A 69 -7.29 -15.27 1.78
CA ASN A 69 -8.14 -16.07 0.91
C ASN A 69 -7.77 -15.90 -0.58
N SER A 70 -7.34 -14.71 -0.99
CA SER A 70 -6.83 -14.45 -2.33
C SER A 70 -5.54 -15.24 -2.60
N PHE A 71 -4.60 -15.27 -1.65
CA PHE A 71 -3.39 -16.09 -1.77
C PHE A 71 -3.70 -17.59 -1.86
N ILE A 72 -4.64 -18.08 -1.04
CA ILE A 72 -5.07 -19.48 -1.08
C ILE A 72 -5.69 -19.82 -2.44
N LYS A 73 -6.60 -18.98 -2.94
CA LYS A 73 -7.28 -19.17 -4.23
C LYS A 73 -6.28 -19.20 -5.40
N SER A 74 -5.25 -18.37 -5.35
CA SER A 74 -4.19 -18.30 -6.36
C SER A 74 -3.08 -19.35 -6.17
N ASN A 75 -3.23 -20.29 -5.23
CA ASN A 75 -2.24 -21.33 -4.91
C ASN A 75 -0.85 -20.79 -4.51
N ILE A 76 -0.79 -19.56 -3.99
CA ILE A 76 0.43 -18.97 -3.44
C ILE A 76 0.75 -19.68 -2.13
N LYS A 77 1.99 -20.13 -1.95
CA LYS A 77 2.37 -20.85 -0.74
C LYS A 77 2.60 -19.88 0.40
N LYS A 78 2.37 -20.34 1.63
CA LYS A 78 2.77 -19.62 2.85
C LYS A 78 4.27 -19.39 2.84
N LEU A 79 4.72 -18.20 3.24
CA LEU A 79 6.14 -17.92 3.40
C LEU A 79 6.74 -18.76 4.54
N ASN A 80 6.02 -18.81 5.66
CA ASN A 80 6.37 -19.55 6.88
C ASN A 80 5.31 -20.62 7.18
N SER A 81 5.13 -20.98 8.46
CA SER A 81 4.12 -21.94 8.92
C SER A 81 2.67 -21.47 8.67
N SER A 82 2.49 -20.15 8.54
CA SER A 82 1.22 -19.43 8.39
C SER A 82 1.36 -18.35 7.31
N TYR A 83 0.25 -17.86 6.76
CA TYR A 83 0.27 -16.65 5.92
C TYR A 83 0.50 -15.39 6.77
N LEU A 84 0.11 -15.42 8.04
CA LEU A 84 0.20 -14.30 8.96
C LEU A 84 1.58 -14.25 9.61
N GLN A 85 2.13 -13.04 9.65
CA GLN A 85 3.32 -12.66 10.40
C GLN A 85 2.91 -11.56 11.38
N ASP A 86 2.92 -11.87 12.67
CA ASP A 86 2.33 -11.06 13.73
C ASP A 86 3.31 -10.05 14.32
N PHE A 87 2.80 -8.89 14.72
CA PHE A 87 3.55 -7.86 15.43
C PHE A 87 2.62 -6.99 16.29
N ASN A 88 3.20 -6.30 17.28
CA ASN A 88 2.46 -5.43 18.19
C ASN A 88 2.37 -4.00 17.64
N VAL A 89 1.20 -3.39 17.80
CA VAL A 89 0.94 -1.98 17.52
C VAL A 89 0.20 -1.33 18.68
N LYS A 90 0.41 -0.02 18.85
CA LYS A 90 -0.45 0.81 19.68
C LYS A 90 -1.56 1.40 18.82
N ALA A 91 -2.78 0.91 19.00
CA ALA A 91 -3.91 1.29 18.18
C ALA A 91 -4.88 2.22 18.93
N PRO A 92 -5.31 3.33 18.30
CA PRO A 92 -6.39 4.14 18.83
C PRO A 92 -7.72 3.38 18.76
N ILE A 93 -8.46 3.37 19.85
CA ILE A 93 -9.78 2.76 19.98
C ILE A 93 -10.78 3.82 20.44
N LEU A 94 -11.95 3.84 19.80
CA LEU A 94 -13.02 4.72 20.22
C LEU A 94 -13.59 4.24 21.56
N VAL A 95 -13.83 5.17 22.48
CA VAL A 95 -14.46 4.91 23.78
C VAL A 95 -15.78 5.67 23.91
N GLU A 96 -16.53 5.38 24.98
CA GLU A 96 -17.81 6.05 25.24
C GLU A 96 -17.61 7.54 25.52
N GLY A 97 -18.45 8.38 24.91
CA GLY A 97 -18.49 9.82 25.12
C GLY A 97 -18.47 10.62 23.82
N GLU A 98 -19.02 11.84 23.88
CA GLU A 98 -19.02 12.77 22.75
C GLU A 98 -17.85 13.74 22.86
N PRO A 99 -17.10 13.99 21.77
CA PRO A 99 -16.00 14.95 21.80
C PRO A 99 -16.51 16.36 22.15
N TYR A 100 -15.75 17.08 22.96
CA TYR A 100 -16.09 18.47 23.30
C TYR A 100 -14.85 19.35 23.46
N LEU A 101 -15.04 20.63 23.16
CA LEU A 101 -14.12 21.71 23.49
C LEU A 101 -14.94 22.83 24.13
N LYS A 102 -14.62 23.17 25.38
CA LYS A 102 -15.38 24.10 26.20
C LYS A 102 -14.46 25.08 26.90
N VAL A 103 -15.00 26.27 27.18
CA VAL A 103 -14.30 27.32 27.94
C VAL A 103 -15.14 27.68 29.16
N TYR A 104 -14.49 27.73 30.32
CA TYR A 104 -15.11 28.07 31.59
C TYR A 104 -14.46 29.33 32.20
N ASP A 105 -15.27 30.21 32.79
CA ASP A 105 -14.74 31.36 33.53
C ASP A 105 -14.13 30.95 34.88
N LYS A 106 -13.63 31.94 35.62
CA LYS A 106 -13.01 31.77 36.95
C LYS A 106 -13.96 31.19 38.01
N ASN A 107 -15.27 31.23 37.77
CA ASN A 107 -16.30 30.68 38.65
C ASN A 107 -16.81 29.30 38.15
N ASN A 108 -16.11 28.68 37.19
CA ASN A 108 -16.51 27.45 36.51
C ASN A 108 -17.85 27.55 35.76
N LYS A 109 -18.27 28.75 35.36
CA LYS A 109 -19.44 28.91 34.47
C LYS A 109 -19.01 28.71 33.02
N LEU A 110 -19.78 27.93 32.27
CA LEU A 110 -19.58 27.74 30.83
C LEU A 110 -19.72 29.09 30.11
N VAL A 111 -18.69 29.46 29.35
CA VAL A 111 -18.62 30.70 28.55
C VAL A 111 -18.86 30.39 27.09
N SER A 112 -18.15 29.39 26.56
CA SER A 112 -18.22 28.96 25.17
C SER A 112 -18.17 27.45 25.07
N SER A 113 -18.85 26.92 24.05
CA SER A 113 -18.80 25.51 23.66
C SER A 113 -18.70 25.45 22.16
N TYR A 114 -17.74 24.68 21.67
CA TYR A 114 -17.48 24.52 20.25
C TYR A 114 -18.07 23.22 19.74
N LYS A 115 -18.45 23.20 18.46
CA LYS A 115 -19.09 22.08 17.80
C LYS A 115 -18.04 21.23 17.07
N TYR A 116 -18.00 19.96 17.40
CA TYR A 116 -17.14 18.98 16.72
C TYR A 116 -17.49 18.86 15.23
N GLY A 117 -16.49 18.75 14.37
CA GLY A 117 -16.61 18.74 12.91
C GLY A 117 -16.92 20.10 12.26
N VAL A 118 -17.09 21.16 13.06
CA VAL A 118 -17.35 22.54 12.57
C VAL A 118 -16.31 23.52 13.10
N ASP A 119 -16.01 23.46 14.39
CA ASP A 119 -15.05 24.34 15.04
C ASP A 119 -13.74 23.60 15.35
N PHE A 120 -13.82 22.30 15.62
CA PHE A 120 -12.66 21.46 15.92
C PHE A 120 -12.88 19.99 15.53
N LYS A 121 -11.80 19.24 15.32
CA LYS A 121 -11.76 17.79 15.08
C LYS A 121 -10.45 17.20 15.61
N GLU A 122 -10.39 15.90 15.92
CA GLU A 122 -9.11 15.23 16.15
C GLU A 122 -8.18 15.34 14.94
N ALA A 123 -6.88 15.49 15.19
CA ALA A 123 -5.87 15.43 14.12
C ALA A 123 -5.47 13.98 13.74
N PHE A 124 -5.91 12.99 14.53
CA PHE A 124 -5.54 11.57 14.43
C PHE A 124 -4.03 11.25 14.58
N ILE A 125 -3.24 12.20 15.09
CA ILE A 125 -1.79 12.04 15.31
C ILE A 125 -1.48 11.20 16.55
N ASN A 126 -2.09 11.52 17.70
CA ASN A 126 -1.79 10.83 18.97
C ASN A 126 -2.93 11.02 20.00
N PHE A 127 -3.11 10.01 20.84
CA PHE A 127 -4.14 9.97 21.90
C PHE A 127 -3.60 9.34 23.20
N ARG A 128 -2.37 9.69 23.60
CA ARG A 128 -1.81 9.25 24.90
C ARG A 128 -2.69 9.66 26.08
N VAL A 129 -3.40 10.77 25.92
CA VAL A 129 -4.52 11.16 26.79
C VAL A 129 -5.72 11.56 25.96
N ASN A 130 -6.91 11.41 26.54
CA ASN A 130 -8.19 11.70 25.90
C ASN A 130 -8.86 12.96 26.46
N HIS A 131 -8.39 13.47 27.60
CA HIS A 131 -8.94 14.62 28.31
C HIS A 131 -7.83 15.54 28.80
N ILE A 132 -7.90 16.82 28.45
CA ILE A 132 -6.96 17.85 28.90
C ILE A 132 -7.72 19.10 29.32
N THR A 133 -7.34 19.63 30.47
CA THR A 133 -7.79 20.92 30.98
C THR A 133 -6.60 21.78 31.36
N PHE A 134 -6.61 23.07 30.97
CA PHE A 134 -5.55 24.03 31.31
C PHE A 134 -6.07 25.47 31.31
N ASP A 135 -5.38 26.35 32.02
CA ASP A 135 -5.63 27.79 32.07
C ASP A 135 -4.31 28.59 32.01
N ASN A 136 -4.36 29.89 32.28
CA ASN A 136 -3.20 30.78 32.20
C ASN A 136 -2.18 30.63 33.33
N THR A 137 -2.46 29.80 34.34
CA THR A 137 -1.46 29.41 35.35
C THR A 137 -0.58 28.27 34.84
N ASN A 138 -0.98 27.59 33.77
CA ASN A 138 -0.19 26.57 33.12
C ASN A 138 0.66 27.12 31.97
N GLU A 139 1.66 26.35 31.53
CA GLU A 139 2.45 26.72 30.35
C GLU A 139 1.61 26.59 29.08
N PHE A 140 1.51 27.69 28.32
CA PHE A 140 0.97 27.69 26.97
C PHE A 140 1.83 28.54 26.04
N LYS A 141 1.82 28.18 24.75
CA LYS A 141 2.53 28.90 23.69
C LYS A 141 1.62 29.05 22.49
N VAL A 142 1.50 30.26 21.97
CA VAL A 142 0.71 30.56 20.78
C VAL A 142 1.63 31.02 19.65
N LEU A 143 1.41 30.45 18.48
CA LEU A 143 1.98 30.82 17.18
C LEU A 143 0.80 30.99 16.21
N PRO A 144 0.98 31.65 15.05
CA PRO A 144 -0.14 31.99 14.17
C PRO A 144 -1.06 30.84 13.78
N THR A 145 -0.53 29.62 13.63
CA THR A 145 -1.30 28.43 13.23
C THR A 145 -1.28 27.31 14.26
N ILE A 146 -0.63 27.52 15.42
CA ILE A 146 -0.41 26.48 16.41
C ILE A 146 -0.54 27.05 17.82
N MET A 147 -1.30 26.37 18.66
CA MET A 147 -1.34 26.65 20.10
C MET A 147 -1.02 25.38 20.88
N LYS A 148 -0.02 25.45 21.75
CA LYS A 148 0.30 24.37 22.71
C LYS A 148 -0.20 24.77 24.09
N GLY A 149 -0.92 23.88 24.75
CA GLY A 149 -1.29 23.98 26.17
C GLY A 149 -0.73 22.81 26.96
N THR A 150 -0.44 23.03 28.23
CA THR A 150 0.01 21.99 29.16
C THR A 150 -0.91 21.97 30.37
N SER A 151 -1.35 20.79 30.80
CA SER A 151 -2.18 20.64 32.00
C SER A 151 -1.33 20.66 33.27
N SER A 152 -1.98 20.73 34.43
CA SER A 152 -1.31 20.63 35.74
C SER A 152 -0.63 19.27 35.99
N SER A 153 -1.02 18.24 35.24
CA SER A 153 -0.41 16.90 35.28
C SER A 153 0.70 16.73 34.24
N ASN A 154 1.19 17.81 33.63
CA ASN A 154 2.18 17.83 32.55
C ASN A 154 1.78 17.13 31.24
N ASN A 155 0.50 16.76 31.06
CA ASN A 155 -0.01 16.32 29.77
C ASN A 155 -0.19 17.53 28.84
N SER A 156 0.11 17.37 27.56
CA SER A 156 0.17 18.43 26.57
C SER A 156 -0.82 18.24 25.43
N ILE A 157 -1.45 19.34 25.02
CA ILE A 157 -2.34 19.41 23.86
C ILE A 157 -1.78 20.40 22.84
N VAL A 158 -1.91 20.07 21.56
CA VAL A 158 -1.64 20.98 20.45
C VAL A 158 -2.90 21.20 19.63
N PHE A 159 -3.31 22.45 19.52
CA PHE A 159 -4.31 22.91 18.56
C PHE A 159 -3.62 23.35 17.27
N LEU A 160 -4.01 22.76 16.15
CA LEU A 160 -3.51 23.06 14.81
C LEU A 160 -4.61 23.79 14.04
N SER A 161 -4.32 24.99 13.56
CA SER A 161 -5.24 25.70 12.68
C SER A 161 -5.37 24.95 11.36
N SER A 162 -6.60 24.64 10.95
CA SER A 162 -6.84 24.13 9.60
C SER A 162 -6.53 25.23 8.58
N PRO A 163 -5.84 24.92 7.46
CA PRO A 163 -5.59 25.89 6.39
C PRO A 163 -6.85 26.19 5.55
N VAL A 164 -7.90 25.38 5.68
CA VAL A 164 -9.18 25.52 4.99
C VAL A 164 -10.33 25.25 5.96
N ASP A 165 -11.53 25.77 5.68
CA ASP A 165 -12.74 25.47 6.45
C ASP A 165 -13.29 24.06 6.15
N SER A 166 -12.40 23.06 6.13
CA SER A 166 -12.77 21.64 6.07
C SER A 166 -11.92 20.83 7.04
N PHE A 167 -12.55 19.83 7.66
CA PHE A 167 -11.90 18.85 8.54
C PHE A 167 -11.88 17.46 7.90
N ASN A 168 -11.77 17.44 6.57
CA ASN A 168 -11.83 16.20 5.80
C ASN A 168 -10.53 15.41 5.91
N PHE A 169 -9.38 16.07 6.05
CA PHE A 169 -8.09 15.40 6.20
C PHE A 169 -7.93 14.73 7.57
N ARG A 170 -7.32 13.54 7.60
CA ARG A 170 -6.79 12.89 8.82
C ARG A 170 -5.30 12.64 8.65
N SER A 171 -4.53 12.88 9.70
CA SER A 171 -3.11 12.51 9.69
C SER A 171 -2.94 11.03 10.01
N SER A 172 -1.86 10.42 9.51
CA SER A 172 -1.31 9.16 10.01
C SER A 172 -1.08 9.23 11.53
N PHE A 173 -1.19 8.07 12.20
CA PHE A 173 -0.99 7.94 13.64
C PHE A 173 0.50 7.84 13.94
N ILE A 174 1.00 8.67 14.85
CA ILE A 174 2.42 8.74 15.19
C ILE A 174 2.56 8.59 16.70
N GLU A 175 2.95 7.40 17.13
CA GLU A 175 3.14 7.07 18.54
C GLU A 175 4.18 8.00 19.21
N ASP A 176 5.31 8.21 18.52
CA ASP A 176 6.50 8.92 19.03
C ASP A 176 6.43 10.45 18.81
N THR A 177 5.27 11.05 19.05
CA THR A 177 5.11 12.51 19.00
C THR A 177 5.42 13.17 20.35
N PRO A 178 5.94 14.42 20.35
CA PRO A 178 6.30 15.12 21.58
C PRO A 178 5.12 15.58 22.43
N CYS A 179 3.88 15.57 21.90
CA CYS A 179 2.68 15.98 22.64
C CYS A 179 1.65 14.85 22.72
N ASP A 180 0.77 14.92 23.72
CA ASP A 180 -0.08 13.77 24.10
C ASP A 180 -1.42 13.74 23.37
N LEU A 181 -1.88 14.90 22.88
CA LEU A 181 -3.12 15.04 22.12
C LEU A 181 -2.98 16.16 21.08
N TYR A 182 -3.53 15.91 19.89
CA TYR A 182 -3.55 16.88 18.79
C TYR A 182 -4.99 17.08 18.29
N VAL A 183 -5.39 18.34 18.16
CA VAL A 183 -6.73 18.76 17.73
C VAL A 183 -6.58 19.77 16.60
N VAL A 184 -7.28 19.56 15.49
CA VAL A 184 -7.40 20.56 14.43
C VAL A 184 -8.56 21.49 14.78
N VAL A 185 -8.37 22.80 14.56
CA VAL A 185 -9.35 23.84 14.88
C VAL A 185 -9.57 24.77 13.69
N ALA A 186 -10.72 25.44 13.64
CA ALA A 186 -11.02 26.44 12.62
C ALA A 186 -10.02 27.63 12.68
N PRO A 187 -9.75 28.33 11.56
CA PRO A 187 -8.67 29.32 11.44
C PRO A 187 -8.58 30.39 12.54
N ASN A 188 -9.73 30.84 13.07
CA ASN A 188 -9.79 31.92 14.06
C ASN A 188 -9.88 31.42 15.51
N LEU A 189 -10.05 30.12 15.72
CA LEU A 189 -10.31 29.57 17.05
C LEU A 189 -9.08 29.68 17.96
N ILE A 190 -7.86 29.63 17.41
CA ILE A 190 -6.63 29.81 18.20
C ILE A 190 -6.59 31.19 18.87
N GLU A 191 -6.88 32.26 18.13
CA GLU A 191 -6.88 33.64 18.67
C GLU A 191 -7.98 33.81 19.74
N GLU A 192 -9.13 33.18 19.54
CA GLU A 192 -10.23 33.19 20.49
C GLU A 192 -9.84 32.47 21.81
N LEU A 193 -9.24 31.28 21.70
CA LEU A 193 -8.75 30.52 22.85
C LEU A 193 -7.65 31.28 23.62
N GLU A 194 -6.70 31.90 22.91
CA GLU A 194 -5.69 32.76 23.51
C GLU A 194 -6.32 33.93 24.29
N THR A 195 -7.33 34.58 23.71
CA THR A 195 -8.07 35.67 24.36
C THR A 195 -8.74 35.20 25.66
N TYR A 196 -9.28 33.97 25.70
CA TYR A 196 -9.85 33.39 26.91
C TYR A 196 -8.80 33.09 27.97
N LEU A 197 -7.67 32.49 27.59
CA LEU A 197 -6.56 32.27 28.52
C LEU A 197 -6.05 33.59 29.10
N ASN A 198 -5.89 34.63 28.30
CA ASN A 198 -5.46 35.95 28.78
C ASN A 198 -6.44 36.58 29.79
N LYS A 199 -7.73 36.18 29.77
CA LYS A 199 -8.72 36.55 30.81
C LYS A 199 -8.65 35.69 32.07
N GLY A 200 -7.85 34.62 32.06
CA GLY A 200 -7.76 33.61 33.10
C GLY A 200 -8.90 32.61 33.07
N TYR A 201 -9.41 32.29 31.88
CA TYR A 201 -10.43 31.26 31.69
C TYR A 201 -9.76 29.91 31.43
N LYS A 202 -10.52 28.84 31.68
CA LYS A 202 -10.07 27.47 31.59
C LYS A 202 -10.57 26.83 30.31
N ILE A 203 -9.66 26.23 29.53
CA ILE A 203 -9.98 25.42 28.35
C ILE A 203 -10.09 23.96 28.80
N ASP A 204 -11.13 23.28 28.33
CA ASP A 204 -11.43 21.88 28.63
C ASP A 204 -11.75 21.12 27.34
N CYS A 205 -10.92 20.14 27.00
CA CYS A 205 -11.00 19.39 25.74
C CYS A 205 -11.03 17.89 25.99
N PHE A 206 -11.98 17.20 25.37
CA PHE A 206 -12.10 15.76 25.38
C PHE A 206 -12.28 15.22 23.96
N ILE A 207 -11.51 14.19 23.63
CA ILE A 207 -11.61 13.41 22.39
C ILE A 207 -11.69 11.92 22.79
N PRO A 208 -12.74 11.18 22.40
CA PRO A 208 -13.02 9.83 22.91
C PRO A 208 -12.16 8.73 22.27
N TYR A 209 -10.84 8.88 22.25
CA TYR A 209 -9.89 7.85 21.83
C TYR A 209 -8.97 7.44 22.97
N GLU A 210 -8.77 6.13 23.15
CA GLU A 210 -7.71 5.58 23.98
C GLU A 210 -6.72 4.80 23.11
N VAL A 211 -5.47 4.70 23.54
CA VAL A 211 -4.48 3.86 22.85
C VAL A 211 -4.36 2.52 23.56
N LYS A 212 -4.52 1.42 22.82
CA LYS A 212 -4.35 0.05 23.33
C LYS A 212 -3.37 -0.74 22.49
N GLU A 213 -2.57 -1.57 23.15
CA GLU A 213 -1.74 -2.55 22.46
C GLU A 213 -2.62 -3.62 21.81
N LYS A 214 -2.36 -3.89 20.53
CA LYS A 214 -3.01 -4.94 19.75
C LYS A 214 -1.95 -5.72 18.98
N VAL A 215 -2.22 -7.01 18.78
CA VAL A 215 -1.47 -7.85 17.84
C VAL A 215 -2.16 -7.76 16.49
N VAL A 216 -1.41 -7.39 15.46
CA VAL A 216 -1.87 -7.31 14.06
C VAL A 216 -0.91 -8.09 13.17
N ASN A 217 -1.25 -8.29 11.91
CA ASN A 217 -0.45 -9.13 11.02
C ASN A 217 -0.18 -8.46 9.67
N ASN A 218 1.00 -8.76 9.12
CA ASN A 218 1.24 -8.76 7.69
C ASN A 218 0.73 -10.08 7.09
N VAL A 219 0.36 -10.09 5.81
CA VAL A 219 0.01 -11.32 5.07
C VAL A 219 1.12 -11.64 4.06
N THR A 220 1.72 -12.81 4.19
CA THR A 220 2.97 -13.20 3.54
C THR A 220 2.82 -14.48 2.72
N GLY A 221 3.24 -14.43 1.46
CA GLY A 221 3.20 -15.53 0.52
C GLY A 221 4.50 -15.69 -0.26
N ILE A 222 4.65 -16.83 -0.92
CA ILE A 222 5.83 -17.12 -1.75
C ILE A 222 5.47 -17.95 -2.99
N ILE A 223 5.98 -17.50 -4.14
CA ILE A 223 6.06 -18.28 -5.36
C ILE A 223 7.49 -18.82 -5.45
N LYS A 224 7.63 -20.15 -5.33
CA LYS A 224 8.95 -20.79 -5.25
C LYS A 224 9.66 -20.82 -6.60
N GLY A 225 10.87 -20.28 -6.64
CA GLY A 225 11.75 -20.33 -7.78
C GLY A 225 12.45 -21.68 -7.95
N LYS A 226 13.14 -21.81 -9.09
CA LYS A 226 13.96 -22.99 -9.42
C LYS A 226 15.28 -23.00 -8.67
N ASN A 227 15.88 -21.83 -8.44
CA ASN A 227 17.18 -21.70 -7.80
C ASN A 227 17.05 -21.00 -6.45
N PRO A 228 17.16 -21.74 -5.32
CA PRO A 228 17.05 -21.17 -3.98
C PRO A 228 18.27 -20.33 -3.57
N PHE A 229 19.35 -20.29 -4.38
CA PHE A 229 20.55 -19.50 -4.11
C PHE A 229 20.51 -18.12 -4.76
N LEU A 230 19.54 -17.84 -5.63
CA LEU A 230 19.34 -16.49 -6.14
C LEU A 230 18.67 -15.65 -5.04
N PRO A 231 19.07 -14.38 -4.83
CA PRO A 231 18.35 -13.51 -3.91
C PRO A 231 16.86 -13.44 -4.31
N PRO A 232 15.91 -13.28 -3.38
CA PRO A 232 14.51 -13.20 -3.75
C PRO A 232 14.17 -11.85 -4.38
N LEU A 233 13.08 -11.83 -5.15
CA LEU A 233 12.33 -10.60 -5.45
C LEU A 233 11.23 -10.47 -4.39
N VAL A 234 11.06 -9.29 -3.81
CA VAL A 234 9.99 -9.01 -2.84
C VAL A 234 9.02 -8.00 -3.45
N LEU A 235 7.73 -8.31 -3.41
CA LEU A 235 6.65 -7.45 -3.88
C LEU A 235 5.77 -7.08 -2.69
N THR A 236 5.55 -5.79 -2.48
CA THR A 236 4.84 -5.30 -1.29
C THR A 236 3.78 -4.24 -1.62
N ALA A 237 2.79 -4.12 -0.74
CA ALA A 237 1.82 -3.02 -0.71
C ALA A 237 1.12 -3.04 0.64
N HIS A 238 0.84 -1.89 1.25
CA HIS A 238 0.05 -1.87 2.48
C HIS A 238 -1.46 -1.93 2.20
N PHE A 239 -2.21 -2.46 3.17
CA PHE A 239 -3.66 -2.59 3.06
C PHE A 239 -4.45 -1.84 4.13
N ASP A 240 -3.79 -1.30 5.16
CA ASP A 240 -4.45 -0.42 6.14
C ASP A 240 -4.72 0.97 5.58
N HIS A 241 -5.59 1.72 6.26
CA HIS A 241 -5.83 3.13 6.00
C HIS A 241 -6.40 3.84 7.24
N MET A 242 -6.98 5.03 7.09
CA MET A 242 -7.38 5.94 8.19
C MET A 242 -8.64 5.52 9.00
N GLY A 243 -9.43 4.56 8.53
CA GLY A 243 -10.63 4.11 9.24
C GLY A 243 -11.88 4.98 9.12
N LYS A 244 -12.78 4.82 10.10
CA LYS A 244 -13.99 5.65 10.27
C LYS A 244 -13.73 6.77 11.28
N GLY A 245 -14.18 7.98 10.99
CA GLY A 245 -14.12 9.12 11.91
C GLY A 245 -15.23 9.08 12.95
N ILE A 246 -15.14 9.95 13.96
CA ILE A 246 -16.15 10.00 15.04
C ILE A 246 -17.53 10.42 14.49
N SER A 247 -17.57 11.27 13.45
CA SER A 247 -18.83 11.67 12.80
C SER A 247 -19.39 10.61 11.84
N GLY A 248 -18.73 9.46 11.72
CA GLY A 248 -19.16 8.33 10.89
C GLY A 248 -18.68 8.37 9.44
N GLU A 249 -17.92 9.39 9.05
CA GLU A 249 -17.28 9.45 7.74
C GLU A 249 -16.23 8.34 7.57
N ILE A 250 -16.24 7.67 6.43
CA ILE A 250 -15.32 6.57 6.14
C ILE A 250 -14.23 7.08 5.22
N TYR A 251 -12.98 6.88 5.64
CA TYR A 251 -11.80 7.13 4.84
C TYR A 251 -11.53 5.84 4.07
N ARG A 252 -11.96 5.80 2.81
CA ARG A 252 -11.97 4.55 2.04
C ARG A 252 -10.60 4.17 1.51
N GLY A 253 -9.74 5.14 1.23
CA GLY A 253 -8.38 4.87 0.79
C GLY A 253 -8.35 4.08 -0.52
N ALA A 254 -9.08 4.55 -1.53
CA ALA A 254 -9.20 3.84 -2.81
C ALA A 254 -7.88 3.87 -3.57
N LEU A 255 -7.29 5.05 -3.74
CA LEU A 255 -5.95 5.19 -4.27
C LEU A 255 -4.93 4.83 -3.20
N ASP A 256 -5.08 5.33 -1.97
CA ASP A 256 -4.15 5.09 -0.85
C ASP A 256 -4.77 4.15 0.22
N ASN A 257 -4.46 2.86 0.28
CA ASN A 257 -3.73 2.10 -0.73
C ASN A 257 -4.45 0.79 -1.08
N ALA A 258 -5.78 0.83 -1.13
CA ALA A 258 -6.55 -0.27 -1.69
C ALA A 258 -6.11 -0.59 -3.13
N SER A 259 -5.67 0.42 -3.87
CA SER A 259 -5.19 0.28 -5.25
C SER A 259 -3.89 -0.54 -5.36
N GLY A 260 -2.86 -0.22 -4.58
CA GLY A 260 -1.60 -0.97 -4.55
C GLY A 260 -1.79 -2.38 -3.99
N ALA A 261 -2.58 -2.53 -2.92
CA ALA A 261 -2.95 -3.85 -2.40
C ALA A 261 -3.66 -4.71 -3.45
N SER A 262 -4.62 -4.14 -4.17
CA SER A 262 -5.37 -4.84 -5.23
C SER A 262 -4.50 -5.17 -6.44
N PHE A 263 -3.60 -4.26 -6.82
CA PHE A 263 -2.62 -4.49 -7.88
C PHE A 263 -1.68 -5.64 -7.52
N LEU A 264 -1.19 -5.67 -6.27
CA LEU A 264 -0.35 -6.75 -5.76
C LEU A 264 -1.08 -8.10 -5.80
N LEU A 265 -2.35 -8.15 -5.40
CA LEU A 265 -3.17 -9.38 -5.43
C LEU A 265 -3.30 -9.95 -6.85
N GLU A 266 -3.70 -9.12 -7.81
CA GLU A 266 -3.86 -9.55 -9.21
C GLU A 266 -2.51 -9.90 -9.85
N LEU A 267 -1.47 -9.10 -9.61
CA LEU A 267 -0.12 -9.41 -10.07
C LEU A 267 0.36 -10.75 -9.51
N SER A 268 0.11 -11.01 -8.23
CA SER A 268 0.50 -12.25 -7.57
C SER A 268 -0.25 -13.46 -8.13
N SER A 269 -1.55 -13.33 -8.42
CA SER A 269 -2.33 -14.39 -9.08
C SER A 269 -1.78 -14.69 -10.47
N PHE A 270 -1.53 -13.64 -11.27
CA PHE A 270 -0.92 -13.77 -12.58
C PHE A 270 0.44 -14.49 -12.51
N LEU A 271 1.34 -14.03 -11.63
CA LEU A 271 2.66 -14.64 -11.46
C LEU A 271 2.59 -16.10 -10.99
N ALA A 272 1.64 -16.45 -10.12
CA ALA A 272 1.45 -17.83 -9.65
C ALA A 272 0.93 -18.76 -10.76
N SER A 273 0.25 -18.22 -11.77
CA SER A 273 -0.23 -18.98 -12.93
C SER A 273 0.85 -19.23 -14.00
N LEU A 274 1.98 -18.51 -13.93
CA LEU A 274 3.09 -18.65 -14.86
C LEU A 274 3.94 -19.90 -14.59
N PRO A 275 4.73 -20.37 -15.58
CA PRO A 275 5.79 -21.34 -15.34
C PRO A 275 6.72 -20.91 -14.21
N GLN A 276 7.22 -21.87 -13.44
CA GLN A 276 8.04 -21.60 -12.25
C GLN A 276 9.19 -20.59 -12.52
N PRO A 277 9.31 -19.51 -11.72
CA PRO A 277 10.34 -18.49 -11.90
C PRO A 277 11.74 -19.01 -11.57
N SER A 278 12.76 -18.26 -11.96
CA SER A 278 14.18 -18.59 -11.71
C SER A 278 14.55 -18.42 -10.24
N ARG A 279 14.00 -17.40 -9.56
CA ARG A 279 14.23 -17.04 -8.16
C ARG A 279 12.93 -17.02 -7.37
N ASP A 280 13.02 -17.07 -6.04
CA ASP A 280 11.84 -16.92 -5.19
C ASP A 280 11.24 -15.52 -5.36
N ILE A 281 9.90 -15.45 -5.47
CA ILE A 281 9.13 -14.20 -5.41
C ILE A 281 8.34 -14.22 -4.11
N ILE A 282 8.69 -13.35 -3.19
CA ILE A 282 8.04 -13.17 -1.89
C ILE A 282 7.01 -12.05 -2.04
N ILE A 283 5.80 -12.30 -1.56
CA ILE A 283 4.67 -11.37 -1.67
C ILE A 283 4.28 -10.99 -0.24
N VAL A 284 4.19 -9.69 0.05
CA VAL A 284 3.87 -9.19 1.38
C VAL A 284 2.84 -8.09 1.31
N SER A 285 1.63 -8.38 1.76
CA SER A 285 0.65 -7.33 2.05
C SER A 285 0.90 -6.81 3.46
N LEU A 286 1.31 -5.55 3.54
CA LEU A 286 1.81 -4.89 4.73
C LEU A 286 0.66 -4.23 5.50
N ASN A 287 0.77 -4.18 6.82
CA ASN A 287 -0.20 -3.53 7.70
C ASN A 287 0.49 -2.44 8.51
N ALA A 288 -0.29 -1.53 9.09
CA ALA A 288 0.21 -0.46 9.94
C ALA A 288 1.25 0.45 9.23
N GLU A 289 1.10 0.67 7.93
CA GLU A 289 1.91 1.67 7.20
C GLU A 289 1.60 3.07 7.76
N GLU A 290 0.32 3.34 7.95
CA GLU A 290 -0.21 4.63 8.43
C GLU A 290 0.09 4.89 9.91
N PHE A 291 0.77 3.94 10.55
CA PHE A 291 1.23 4.01 11.93
C PHE A 291 2.75 4.22 11.98
N GLY A 292 3.34 4.62 10.84
CA GLY A 292 4.76 4.84 10.66
C GLY A 292 5.50 3.57 10.23
N LEU A 293 5.01 2.89 9.19
CA LEU A 293 5.66 1.76 8.51
C LEU A 293 5.90 0.55 9.43
N LEU A 294 5.04 0.31 10.42
CA LEU A 294 5.33 -0.68 11.47
C LEU A 294 5.40 -2.11 10.90
N GLY A 295 4.51 -2.45 9.97
CA GLY A 295 4.51 -3.76 9.32
C GLY A 295 5.78 -4.01 8.51
N SER A 296 6.20 -3.07 7.66
CA SER A 296 7.42 -3.23 6.85
C SER A 296 8.68 -3.19 7.68
N LYS A 297 8.77 -2.32 8.70
CA LYS A 297 9.88 -2.28 9.66
C LYS A 297 10.07 -3.62 10.34
N ASN A 298 8.96 -4.21 10.80
CA ASN A 298 9.02 -5.49 11.47
C ASN A 298 9.40 -6.62 10.48
N PHE A 299 8.74 -6.71 9.33
CA PHE A 299 9.00 -7.74 8.33
C PHE A 299 10.45 -7.71 7.80
N ALA A 300 10.95 -6.54 7.41
CA ALA A 300 12.30 -6.38 6.85
C ALA A 300 13.38 -6.78 7.87
N LYS A 301 13.19 -6.41 9.14
CA LYS A 301 14.11 -6.73 10.23
C LYS A 301 14.10 -8.22 10.57
N GLU A 302 12.93 -8.82 10.72
CA GLU A 302 12.79 -10.24 11.08
C GLU A 302 13.31 -11.18 9.99
N ASN A 303 13.14 -10.79 8.71
CA ASN A 303 13.52 -11.61 7.57
C ASN A 303 14.86 -11.21 6.94
N LYS A 304 15.72 -10.50 7.68
CA LYS A 304 16.95 -9.91 7.11
C LYS A 304 17.86 -10.91 6.39
N ASP A 305 18.04 -12.09 6.96
CA ASP A 305 18.85 -13.15 6.36
C ASP A 305 18.19 -13.78 5.13
N LEU A 306 16.87 -13.96 5.17
CA LEU A 306 16.09 -14.48 4.05
C LEU A 306 16.11 -13.52 2.85
N LEU A 307 16.08 -12.23 3.13
CA LEU A 307 16.03 -11.15 2.13
C LEU A 307 17.42 -10.64 1.73
N LYS A 308 18.49 -11.35 2.07
CA LYS A 308 19.84 -10.91 1.75
C LYS A 308 20.01 -10.63 0.26
N ASN A 309 20.41 -9.40 -0.08
CA ASN A 309 20.55 -8.89 -1.44
C ASN A 309 19.25 -8.94 -2.27
N ALA A 310 18.09 -8.95 -1.61
CA ALA A 310 16.81 -8.90 -2.29
C ALA A 310 16.61 -7.56 -2.98
N THR A 311 15.81 -7.61 -4.04
CA THR A 311 15.22 -6.42 -4.68
C THR A 311 13.77 -6.33 -4.21
N VAL A 312 13.32 -5.14 -3.85
CA VAL A 312 11.97 -4.90 -3.30
C VAL A 312 11.24 -3.88 -4.16
N ILE A 313 10.06 -4.25 -4.63
CA ILE A 313 9.15 -3.33 -5.32
C ILE A 313 7.92 -3.16 -4.44
N ASN A 314 7.71 -1.96 -3.95
CA ASN A 314 6.52 -1.58 -3.21
C ASN A 314 5.52 -0.87 -4.13
N PHE A 315 4.23 -1.15 -3.97
CA PHE A 315 3.15 -0.52 -4.73
C PHE A 315 2.34 0.36 -3.80
N ASP A 316 2.21 1.62 -4.18
CA ASP A 316 1.46 2.61 -3.43
C ASP A 316 0.74 3.55 -4.40
N MET A 317 -0.52 3.89 -4.15
CA MET A 317 -1.27 4.83 -4.98
C MET A 317 -1.19 4.53 -6.49
N ILE A 318 -1.57 3.31 -6.90
CA ILE A 318 -1.57 2.86 -8.30
C ILE A 318 -2.93 3.08 -8.95
N GLY A 319 -3.01 3.95 -9.94
CA GLY A 319 -4.20 4.11 -10.76
C GLY A 319 -4.86 5.47 -10.64
N SER A 320 -4.12 6.58 -10.51
CA SER A 320 -4.73 7.92 -10.49
C SER A 320 -5.50 8.21 -11.78
N ASP A 321 -6.67 8.85 -11.68
CA ASP A 321 -7.45 9.38 -12.80
C ASP A 321 -6.83 10.58 -13.51
N LYS A 322 -5.72 11.10 -12.98
CA LYS A 322 -5.03 12.25 -13.57
C LYS A 322 -3.96 11.82 -14.55
N ASP A 323 -3.71 12.70 -15.51
CA ASP A 323 -2.58 12.58 -16.42
C ASP A 323 -1.29 13.05 -15.73
N ILE A 324 -0.73 12.17 -14.91
CA ILE A 324 0.51 12.39 -14.16
C ILE A 324 1.54 11.32 -14.50
N PRO A 325 2.85 11.65 -14.48
CA PRO A 325 3.92 10.68 -14.70
C PRO A 325 3.92 9.55 -13.66
N LEU A 326 4.47 8.40 -14.03
CA LEU A 326 4.73 7.33 -13.07
C LEU A 326 5.89 7.74 -12.14
N THR A 327 5.67 7.65 -10.84
CA THR A 327 6.66 8.07 -9.84
C THR A 327 7.41 6.85 -9.30
N PHE A 328 8.73 6.98 -9.24
CA PHE A 328 9.62 6.08 -8.52
C PHE A 328 10.11 6.80 -7.28
N MET A 329 9.56 6.45 -6.13
CA MET A 329 10.03 6.95 -4.84
C MET A 329 11.21 6.08 -4.38
N ALA A 330 12.39 6.69 -4.44
CA ALA A 330 13.64 6.20 -3.90
C ALA A 330 13.86 6.76 -2.49
N GLY A 331 14.80 6.21 -1.74
CA GLY A 331 15.11 6.69 -0.38
C GLY A 331 15.70 8.09 -0.37
N GLU A 332 15.63 8.77 0.79
CA GLU A 332 16.20 10.12 0.97
C GLU A 332 17.72 10.15 0.76
N ASP A 333 18.43 9.06 1.07
CA ASP A 333 19.86 8.93 0.85
C ASP A 333 20.20 8.69 -0.62
N THR A 334 20.34 9.79 -1.37
CA THR A 334 20.75 9.78 -2.78
C THR A 334 22.13 9.15 -3.07
N CYS A 335 22.96 8.88 -2.04
CA CYS A 335 24.22 8.16 -2.24
C CYS A 335 24.03 6.64 -2.34
N PHE A 336 22.85 6.13 -1.97
CA PHE A 336 22.50 4.73 -2.16
C PHE A 336 22.19 4.46 -3.63
N HIS A 337 23.03 3.66 -4.28
CA HIS A 337 22.82 3.27 -5.67
C HIS A 337 21.83 2.10 -5.76
N SER A 338 20.74 2.31 -6.51
CA SER A 338 19.70 1.31 -6.77
C SER A 338 19.79 0.82 -8.21
N ASN A 339 20.09 -0.48 -8.38
CA ASN A 339 20.06 -1.09 -9.71
C ASN A 339 18.62 -1.22 -10.21
N LEU A 340 17.68 -1.45 -9.28
CA LEU A 340 16.25 -1.49 -9.59
C LEU A 340 15.76 -0.18 -10.21
N LEU A 341 16.13 0.97 -9.63
CA LEU A 341 15.74 2.28 -10.14
C LEU A 341 16.24 2.50 -11.58
N ASP A 342 17.52 2.22 -11.83
CA ASP A 342 18.11 2.35 -13.17
C ASP A 342 17.33 1.51 -14.20
N ARG A 343 17.01 0.26 -13.85
CA ARG A 343 16.24 -0.64 -14.72
C ARG A 343 14.81 -0.15 -14.97
N LEU A 344 14.13 0.34 -13.93
CA LEU A 344 12.78 0.90 -14.07
C LEU A 344 12.78 2.13 -15.00
N CYS A 345 13.77 3.02 -14.86
CA CYS A 345 13.93 4.17 -15.76
C CYS A 345 14.23 3.75 -17.21
N GLU A 346 15.09 2.75 -17.41
CA GLU A 346 15.36 2.18 -18.74
C GLU A 346 14.09 1.63 -19.39
N ILE A 347 13.30 0.82 -18.66
CA ILE A 347 12.04 0.26 -19.14
C ILE A 347 11.04 1.35 -19.52
N CYS A 348 10.92 2.39 -18.70
CA CYS A 348 10.06 3.54 -19.01
C CYS A 348 10.50 4.25 -20.30
N ASN A 349 11.81 4.47 -20.49
CA ASN A 349 12.35 5.07 -21.70
C ASN A 349 12.05 4.22 -22.94
N GLU A 350 12.25 2.89 -22.87
CA GLU A 350 11.93 1.96 -23.98
C GLU A 350 10.45 1.97 -24.37
N LYS A 351 9.56 2.14 -23.39
CA LYS A 351 8.11 2.17 -23.58
C LYS A 351 7.55 3.56 -23.87
N ASN A 352 8.38 4.62 -23.87
CA ASN A 352 7.96 6.02 -23.94
C ASN A 352 6.97 6.40 -22.82
N ILE A 353 7.22 5.93 -21.59
CA ILE A 353 6.45 6.28 -20.40
C ILE A 353 7.23 7.36 -19.63
N THR A 354 6.61 8.53 -19.46
CA THR A 354 7.18 9.59 -18.61
C THR A 354 7.21 9.13 -17.16
N ASN A 355 8.37 9.26 -16.52
CA ASN A 355 8.56 8.97 -15.11
C ASN A 355 9.21 10.14 -14.37
N ILE A 356 9.01 10.19 -13.05
CA ILE A 356 9.70 11.08 -12.14
C ILE A 356 10.32 10.29 -11.00
N ILE A 357 11.41 10.81 -10.44
CA ILE A 357 12.11 10.22 -9.29
C ILE A 357 11.88 11.15 -8.09
N GLU A 358 11.39 10.60 -6.99
CA GLU A 358 11.30 11.28 -5.71
C GLU A 358 12.26 10.64 -4.71
N ASN A 359 13.09 11.43 -4.01
CA ASN A 359 13.97 10.92 -2.95
C ASN A 359 13.30 11.18 -1.60
N LYS A 360 12.45 10.25 -1.15
CA LYS A 360 11.63 10.35 0.07
C LYS A 360 11.45 9.00 0.75
N ASP A 361 11.38 9.03 2.07
CA ASP A 361 11.10 7.86 2.91
C ASP A 361 9.63 7.88 3.40
N SER A 362 8.68 7.98 2.46
CA SER A 362 7.24 8.19 2.74
C SER A 362 6.34 7.00 2.42
N SER A 363 6.90 5.80 2.28
CA SER A 363 6.16 4.54 2.10
C SER A 363 7.04 3.35 2.51
N ASP A 364 6.53 2.14 2.39
CA ASP A 364 7.12 0.91 2.96
C ASP A 364 8.51 0.55 2.43
N HIS A 365 8.90 1.01 1.23
CA HIS A 365 10.27 0.81 0.69
C HIS A 365 11.35 1.32 1.65
N ALA A 366 11.08 2.40 2.39
CA ALA A 366 12.03 3.01 3.32
C ALA A 366 12.48 2.04 4.42
N SER A 367 11.58 1.18 4.90
CA SER A 367 11.91 0.14 5.89
C SER A 367 12.92 -0.86 5.37
N PHE A 368 12.84 -1.20 4.07
CA PHE A 368 13.76 -2.11 3.42
C PHE A 368 15.11 -1.44 3.11
N ILE A 369 15.12 -0.18 2.66
CA ILE A 369 16.35 0.61 2.47
C ILE A 369 17.13 0.70 3.78
N LYS A 370 16.44 0.97 4.89
CA LYS A 370 17.06 1.06 6.22
C LYS A 370 17.78 -0.22 6.64
N GLU A 371 17.30 -1.38 6.21
CA GLU A 371 17.94 -2.67 6.46
C GLU A 371 19.03 -3.04 5.43
N GLY A 372 19.19 -2.23 4.38
CA GLY A 372 20.23 -2.32 3.36
C GLY A 372 19.79 -2.99 2.05
N PHE A 373 18.48 -3.10 1.79
CA PHE A 373 17.94 -3.71 0.57
C PHE A 373 17.73 -2.69 -0.55
N ASP A 374 17.80 -3.15 -1.81
CA ASP A 374 17.49 -2.33 -2.98
C ASP A 374 15.97 -2.26 -3.15
N ALA A 375 15.35 -1.15 -2.75
CA ALA A 375 13.91 -1.01 -2.64
C ALA A 375 13.39 0.30 -3.26
N ILE A 376 12.32 0.20 -4.05
CA ILE A 376 11.65 1.35 -4.68
C ILE A 376 10.14 1.22 -4.51
N THR A 377 9.48 2.33 -4.20
CA THR A 377 8.01 2.43 -4.31
C THR A 377 7.63 2.97 -5.68
N ILE A 378 6.71 2.28 -6.36
CA ILE A 378 6.09 2.73 -7.60
C ILE A 378 4.71 3.31 -7.24
N ASN A 379 4.44 4.54 -7.68
CA ASN A 379 3.18 5.23 -7.40
C ASN A 379 2.79 6.23 -8.50
N ASP A 380 1.55 6.68 -8.52
CA ASP A 380 1.11 7.77 -9.42
C ASP A 380 1.26 9.18 -8.78
N GLY A 381 1.59 9.33 -7.50
CA GLY A 381 1.94 10.63 -6.90
C GLY A 381 0.78 11.64 -6.76
N ASP A 382 -0.49 11.22 -6.88
CA ASP A 382 -1.65 12.10 -6.74
C ASP A 382 -2.09 12.30 -5.28
N VAL A 383 -1.51 13.30 -4.62
CA VAL A 383 -1.81 13.63 -3.21
C VAL A 383 -3.06 14.48 -2.99
N THR A 384 -3.90 14.70 -4.01
CA THR A 384 -4.98 15.71 -3.86
C THR A 384 -6.18 15.27 -3.03
N ARG A 385 -6.37 13.96 -2.85
CA ARG A 385 -7.45 13.35 -2.06
C ARG A 385 -6.94 12.47 -0.93
N ILE A 386 -5.61 12.36 -0.79
CA ILE A 386 -4.95 11.51 0.20
C ILE A 386 -5.49 11.80 1.61
N HIS A 387 -5.77 10.73 2.35
CA HIS A 387 -6.32 10.79 3.70
C HIS A 387 -7.60 11.65 3.84
N THR A 388 -8.45 11.65 2.82
CA THR A 388 -9.78 12.28 2.88
C THR A 388 -10.89 11.29 2.52
N PRO A 389 -12.15 11.54 2.92
CA PRO A 389 -13.30 10.75 2.45
C PRO A 389 -13.52 10.77 0.94
N GLU A 390 -12.86 11.68 0.21
CA GLU A 390 -12.94 11.79 -1.25
C GLU A 390 -11.98 10.85 -1.98
N ASP A 391 -11.10 10.11 -1.28
CA ASP A 391 -10.33 9.04 -1.90
C ASP A 391 -11.21 7.81 -2.21
N LYS A 392 -11.92 7.91 -3.35
CA LYS A 392 -12.98 7.00 -3.80
C LYS A 392 -12.58 6.28 -5.09
N ILE A 393 -13.15 5.09 -5.28
CA ILE A 393 -12.93 4.24 -6.46
C ILE A 393 -13.27 4.91 -7.79
N GLU A 394 -14.18 5.88 -7.81
CA GLU A 394 -14.55 6.64 -9.03
C GLU A 394 -13.38 7.43 -9.64
N TYR A 395 -12.31 7.66 -8.87
CA TYR A 395 -11.09 8.34 -9.30
C TYR A 395 -9.95 7.37 -9.63
N ILE A 396 -10.26 6.08 -9.84
CA ILE A 396 -9.28 5.08 -10.26
C ILE A 396 -9.32 4.89 -11.78
N SER A 397 -8.18 5.11 -12.44
CA SER A 397 -8.03 4.92 -13.87
C SER A 397 -7.55 3.51 -14.24
N PRO A 398 -8.33 2.76 -15.04
CA PRO A 398 -7.89 1.47 -15.56
C PRO A 398 -6.66 1.56 -16.46
N THR A 399 -6.43 2.69 -17.14
CA THR A 399 -5.25 2.86 -18.02
C THR A 399 -3.97 3.14 -17.24
N ALA A 400 -4.08 3.81 -16.09
CA ALA A 400 -2.95 3.99 -15.17
C ALA A 400 -2.54 2.66 -14.54
N ILE A 401 -3.49 1.79 -14.19
CA ILE A 401 -3.23 0.41 -13.76
C ILE A 401 -2.44 -0.37 -14.83
N ASP A 402 -2.85 -0.31 -16.10
CA ASP A 402 -2.10 -0.97 -17.18
C ASP A 402 -0.69 -0.43 -17.36
N ARG A 403 -0.53 0.90 -17.25
CA ARG A 403 0.77 1.56 -17.37
C ARG A 403 1.72 0.99 -16.34
N SER A 404 1.30 0.96 -15.07
CA SER A 404 2.09 0.41 -13.96
C SER A 404 2.38 -1.07 -14.18
N PHE A 405 1.38 -1.87 -14.57
CA PHE A 405 1.59 -3.28 -14.93
C PHE A 405 2.62 -3.46 -16.04
N SER A 406 2.56 -2.63 -17.09
CA SER A 406 3.45 -2.77 -18.25
C SER A 406 4.92 -2.56 -17.91
N VAL A 407 5.22 -1.69 -16.93
CA VAL A 407 6.59 -1.40 -16.45
C VAL A 407 7.03 -2.50 -15.49
N VAL A 408 6.21 -2.77 -14.48
CA VAL A 408 6.50 -3.78 -13.43
C VAL A 408 6.68 -5.16 -14.04
N TRP A 409 5.81 -5.56 -14.95
CA TRP A 409 5.92 -6.85 -15.62
C TRP A 409 7.22 -6.97 -16.43
N SER A 410 7.66 -5.91 -17.11
CA SER A 410 8.93 -5.92 -17.83
C SER A 410 10.12 -6.18 -16.89
N GLU A 411 10.15 -5.51 -15.73
CA GLU A 411 11.20 -5.72 -14.73
C GLU A 411 11.16 -7.14 -14.14
N ILE A 412 9.98 -7.62 -13.76
CA ILE A 412 9.81 -8.97 -13.20
C ILE A 412 10.17 -10.04 -14.24
N PHE A 413 9.76 -9.85 -15.50
CA PHE A 413 10.08 -10.77 -16.57
C PHE A 413 11.59 -10.90 -16.77
N ASP A 414 12.31 -9.77 -16.83
CA ASP A 414 13.76 -9.74 -17.04
C ASP A 414 14.53 -10.30 -15.83
N SER A 415 14.09 -9.99 -14.60
CA SER A 415 14.83 -10.33 -13.38
C SER A 415 14.49 -11.71 -12.81
N ALA A 416 13.29 -12.24 -13.06
CA ALA A 416 12.80 -13.48 -12.45
C ALA A 416 12.46 -14.58 -13.47
N TYR A 417 12.30 -14.28 -14.76
CA TYR A 417 11.97 -15.27 -15.77
C TYR A 417 13.06 -15.38 -16.85
N SER A 418 12.99 -16.45 -17.64
CA SER A 418 13.83 -16.58 -18.84
C SER A 418 12.94 -16.63 -20.06
N SER A 419 13.39 -16.02 -21.15
CA SER A 419 12.64 -15.98 -22.41
C SER A 419 12.25 -17.38 -22.91
N SER A 420 13.09 -18.38 -22.61
CA SER A 420 12.84 -19.78 -22.95
C SER A 420 11.66 -20.42 -22.21
N GLY A 421 11.41 -20.02 -20.96
CA GLY A 421 10.34 -20.58 -20.12
C GLY A 421 8.95 -20.07 -20.50
N LEU A 422 8.87 -18.85 -21.06
CA LEU A 422 7.63 -18.19 -21.44
C LEU A 422 7.38 -18.20 -22.96
N PHE A 423 8.32 -18.72 -23.75
CA PHE A 423 8.22 -18.86 -25.21
C PHE A 423 6.91 -19.54 -25.66
N LEU A 424 6.46 -20.56 -24.94
CA LEU A 424 5.23 -21.29 -25.25
C LEU A 424 3.94 -20.52 -24.91
N LEU A 425 4.02 -19.40 -24.19
CA LEU A 425 2.88 -18.52 -23.92
C LEU A 425 2.70 -17.44 -25.00
N ASP A 426 3.69 -17.19 -25.85
CA ASP A 426 3.57 -16.19 -26.93
C ASP A 426 2.62 -16.69 -28.05
N SER A 427 1.62 -15.89 -28.39
CA SER A 427 0.68 -16.16 -29.49
C SER A 427 1.32 -16.19 -30.87
N LYS A 428 2.36 -15.39 -31.13
CA LYS A 428 3.11 -15.44 -32.39
C LYS A 428 3.89 -16.75 -32.51
N VAL A 429 4.45 -17.24 -31.40
CA VAL A 429 5.15 -18.52 -31.35
C VAL A 429 4.18 -19.67 -31.62
N LEU A 430 3.01 -19.68 -31.00
CA LEU A 430 1.99 -20.70 -31.26
C LEU A 430 1.59 -20.73 -32.74
N ILE A 431 1.38 -19.56 -33.36
CA ILE A 431 1.08 -19.46 -34.79
C ILE A 431 2.22 -20.05 -35.63
N LEU A 432 3.47 -19.71 -35.30
CA LEU A 432 4.65 -20.22 -36.00
C LEU A 432 4.79 -21.75 -35.87
N LEU A 433 4.52 -22.31 -34.70
CA LEU A 433 4.51 -23.75 -34.46
C LEU A 433 3.43 -24.45 -35.31
N ILE A 434 2.23 -23.88 -35.39
CA ILE A 434 1.13 -24.39 -36.22
C ILE A 434 1.52 -24.37 -37.70
N LEU A 435 2.06 -23.26 -38.20
CA LEU A 435 2.53 -23.15 -39.58
C LEU A 435 3.64 -24.16 -39.89
N SER A 436 4.57 -24.37 -38.95
CA SER A 436 5.67 -25.33 -39.10
C SER A 436 5.17 -26.79 -39.16
N ALA A 437 4.18 -27.12 -38.33
CA ALA A 437 3.50 -28.42 -38.38
C ALA A 437 2.79 -28.65 -39.73
N LEU A 438 2.09 -27.63 -40.26
CA LEU A 438 1.42 -27.69 -41.56
C LEU A 438 2.42 -27.91 -42.70
N VAL A 439 3.57 -27.23 -42.69
CA VAL A 439 4.64 -27.45 -43.68
C VAL A 439 5.15 -28.89 -43.62
N CYS A 440 5.40 -29.43 -42.42
CA CYS A 440 5.82 -30.83 -42.26
C CYS A 440 4.78 -31.81 -42.81
N LEU A 441 3.49 -31.55 -42.60
CA LEU A 441 2.40 -32.36 -43.13
C LEU A 441 2.37 -32.33 -44.67
N ILE A 442 2.51 -31.16 -45.29
CA ILE A 442 2.57 -31.01 -46.75
C ILE A 442 3.78 -31.76 -47.34
N LEU A 443 4.95 -31.64 -46.71
CA LEU A 443 6.16 -32.35 -47.14
C LEU A 443 5.98 -33.86 -47.04
N LYS A 444 5.33 -34.35 -45.98
CA LYS A 444 5.01 -35.78 -45.81
C LYS A 444 4.04 -36.30 -46.89
N LEU A 445 3.04 -35.51 -47.28
CA LEU A 445 2.09 -35.89 -48.32
C LEU A 445 2.72 -35.95 -49.72
N ARG A 446 3.81 -35.20 -49.94
CA ARG A 446 4.56 -35.17 -51.20
C ARG A 446 5.69 -36.21 -51.28
N SER A 447 6.11 -36.76 -50.14
CA SER A 447 7.17 -37.77 -50.02
C SER A 447 6.60 -39.17 -50.10
#